data_AF-A0A2E6ZU72-F1
#
_entry.id   AF-A0A2E6ZU72-F1
#
_cell.length_a   1.000
_cell.length_b   1.000
_cell.length_c   1.000
_cell.angle_alpha   90.00
_cell.angle_beta   90.00
_cell.angle_gamma   90.00
#
_symmetry.space_group_name_H-M   'P 1'
#
loop_
_entity.id
_entity.type
_entity.pdbx_description
1 polymer ?
#
loop_
_entity_poly.entity_id
_entity_poly.type
_entity_poly.pdbx_seq_one_letter_code
_entity_poly.pdbx_strand_id
1 'polypeptide(L)'
;MRTLITSLAMLPLLIAVPRAATVTTVIGTGTAGLSDTEVANPYGVVIGPDGAMYFCDLDNQRIRRMDLTTGRTTVIAGTGERGYSGDGGQATEAALNMPHEIQFNADGHLFIVERDSHSVRRVDASTGIITTVAGTGEAGFSGDGGPA
;
A
#
# COMPACT_ATOMS: atom_id res chain seq x y z
N MET A 1 -77.02 -2.71 18.19
CA MET A 1 -76.10 -2.87 17.05
C MET A 1 -74.81 -2.14 17.39
N ARG A 2 -73.70 -2.87 17.59
CA ARG A 2 -72.38 -2.33 17.96
C ARG A 2 -71.60 -2.01 16.69
N THR A 3 -71.11 -0.78 16.56
CA THR A 3 -70.24 -0.36 15.45
C THR A 3 -68.78 -0.50 15.91
N LEU A 4 -68.03 -1.40 15.27
CA LEU A 4 -66.59 -1.57 15.49
C LEU A 4 -65.83 -0.58 14.59
N ILE A 5 -65.02 0.29 15.19
CA ILE A 5 -64.05 1.15 14.49
C ILE A 5 -62.70 0.41 14.54
N THR A 6 -62.29 -0.18 13.42
CA THR A 6 -60.94 -0.71 13.24
C THR A 6 -59.98 0.44 12.93
N SER A 7 -59.13 0.78 13.90
CA SER A 7 -58.01 1.71 13.71
C SER A 7 -56.91 1.01 12.92
N LEU A 8 -56.64 1.50 11.71
CA LEU A 8 -55.52 1.07 10.87
C LEU A 8 -54.27 1.84 11.33
N ALA A 9 -53.36 1.16 12.04
CA ALA A 9 -52.08 1.73 12.42
C ALA A 9 -51.18 1.86 11.17
N MET A 10 -50.85 3.09 10.80
CA MET A 10 -49.94 3.39 9.70
C MET A 10 -48.50 3.17 10.17
N LEU A 11 -47.83 2.14 9.63
CA LEU A 11 -46.41 1.87 9.89
C LEU A 11 -45.57 2.92 9.13
N PRO A 12 -44.64 3.65 9.78
CA PRO A 12 -43.82 4.61 9.08
C PRO A 12 -42.86 3.90 8.13
N LEU A 13 -42.87 4.31 6.87
CA LEU A 13 -41.92 3.86 5.85
C LEU A 13 -40.53 4.40 6.23
N LEU A 14 -39.63 3.50 6.65
CA LEU A 14 -38.25 3.83 6.95
C LEU A 14 -37.49 4.05 5.63
N ILE A 15 -37.38 5.31 5.19
CA ILE A 15 -36.55 5.68 4.04
C ILE A 15 -35.10 5.70 4.52
N ALA A 16 -34.29 4.73 4.09
CA ALA A 16 -32.85 4.76 4.30
C ALA A 16 -32.28 5.96 3.53
N VAL A 17 -31.86 7.00 4.24
CA VAL A 17 -31.12 8.12 3.64
C VAL A 17 -29.73 7.58 3.29
N PRO A 18 -29.31 7.54 2.02
CA PRO A 18 -27.98 7.08 1.67
C PRO A 18 -26.95 7.97 2.34
N ARG A 19 -26.04 7.37 3.12
CA ARG A 19 -24.93 8.09 3.73
C ARG A 19 -24.01 8.58 2.61
N ALA A 20 -23.89 9.89 2.46
CA ALA A 20 -22.95 10.48 1.51
C ALA A 20 -21.53 9.98 1.82
N ALA A 21 -20.83 9.49 0.79
CA ALA A 21 -19.43 9.14 0.93
C ALA A 21 -18.62 10.41 1.24
N THR A 22 -17.66 10.29 2.17
CA THR A 22 -16.75 11.39 2.52
C THR A 22 -15.36 11.06 1.99
N VAL A 23 -14.70 12.04 1.39
CA VAL A 23 -13.28 11.94 1.03
C VAL A 23 -12.47 12.67 2.08
N THR A 24 -11.43 12.02 2.61
CA THR A 24 -10.52 12.58 3.62
C THR A 24 -9.08 12.27 3.25
N THR A 25 -8.19 13.24 3.44
CA THR A 25 -6.75 12.99 3.33
C THR A 25 -6.27 12.21 4.55
N VAL A 26 -5.65 11.06 4.31
CA VAL A 26 -5.11 10.18 5.37
C VAL A 26 -3.65 10.52 5.66
N ILE A 27 -2.86 10.83 4.63
CA ILE A 27 -1.49 11.33 4.71
C ILE A 27 -1.23 12.32 3.58
N GLY A 28 -0.34 13.27 3.80
CA GLY A 28 0.02 14.33 2.86
C GLY A 28 -0.56 15.68 3.25
N THR A 29 0.29 16.70 3.19
CA THR A 29 -0.07 18.10 3.48
C THR A 29 -0.13 18.98 2.23
N GLY A 30 0.17 18.40 1.05
CA GLY A 30 0.39 19.14 -0.20
C GLY A 30 1.85 19.59 -0.39
N THR A 31 2.71 19.40 0.61
CA THR A 31 4.16 19.61 0.53
C THR A 31 4.88 18.27 0.50
N ALA A 32 5.84 18.12 -0.40
CA ALA A 32 6.70 16.93 -0.43
C ALA A 32 7.62 16.91 0.80
N GLY A 33 7.72 15.77 1.47
CA GLY A 33 8.56 15.60 2.65
C GLY A 33 8.58 14.14 3.12
N LEU A 34 9.28 13.90 4.23
CA LEU A 34 9.42 12.58 4.86
C LEU A 34 9.16 12.72 6.36
N SER A 35 7.89 12.66 6.75
CA SER A 35 7.43 12.70 8.14
C SER A 35 6.11 11.95 8.28
N ASP A 36 5.58 11.82 9.49
CA ASP A 36 4.29 11.13 9.71
C ASP A 36 3.11 11.74 8.94
N THR A 37 3.23 12.98 8.46
CA THR A 37 2.19 13.68 7.72
C THR A 37 2.59 14.04 6.30
N GLU A 38 3.85 13.89 5.92
CA GLU A 38 4.38 14.26 4.61
C GLU A 38 4.81 13.04 3.80
N VAL A 39 4.60 13.14 2.50
CA VAL A 39 4.89 12.12 1.50
C VAL A 39 5.29 12.80 0.21
N ALA A 40 6.15 12.17 -0.60
CA ALA A 40 6.63 12.71 -1.86
C ALA A 40 6.24 11.79 -3.02
N ASN A 41 5.24 12.23 -3.79
CA ASN A 41 4.76 11.56 -5.00
C ASN A 41 4.29 10.11 -4.72
N PRO A 42 3.26 9.89 -3.87
CA PRO A 42 2.82 8.55 -3.53
C PRO A 42 2.16 7.83 -4.72
N TYR A 43 2.40 6.52 -4.84
CA TYR A 43 1.78 5.66 -5.86
C TYR A 43 1.03 4.48 -5.22
N GLY A 44 1.46 3.25 -5.49
CA GLY A 44 0.77 2.03 -5.04
C GLY A 44 0.53 2.04 -3.54
N VAL A 45 -0.66 1.58 -3.15
CA VAL A 45 -1.12 1.54 -1.76
C VAL A 45 -1.92 0.26 -1.53
N VAL A 46 -1.67 -0.40 -0.40
CA VAL A 46 -2.33 -1.64 -0.02
C VAL A 46 -2.57 -1.66 1.49
N ILE A 47 -3.66 -2.28 1.94
CA ILE A 47 -3.83 -2.62 3.35
C ILE A 47 -3.08 -3.92 3.61
N GLY A 48 -2.10 -3.87 4.50
CA GLY A 48 -1.28 -5.01 4.85
C GLY A 48 -2.01 -6.02 5.72
N PRO A 49 -1.41 -7.21 5.93
CA PRO A 49 -1.99 -8.27 6.75
C PRO A 49 -2.17 -7.88 8.23
N ASP A 50 -1.50 -6.83 8.68
CA ASP A 50 -1.62 -6.26 10.02
C ASP A 50 -2.68 -5.13 10.13
N GLY A 51 -3.40 -4.85 9.03
CA GLY A 51 -4.40 -3.80 8.95
C GLY A 51 -3.85 -2.38 8.79
N ALA A 52 -2.52 -2.21 8.69
CA ALA A 52 -1.91 -0.92 8.41
C ALA A 52 -1.94 -0.60 6.90
N MET A 53 -1.82 0.67 6.55
CA MET A 53 -1.69 1.10 5.16
C MET A 53 -0.22 1.07 4.75
N TYR A 54 0.13 0.36 3.70
CA TYR A 54 1.46 0.36 3.10
C TYR A 54 1.37 1.13 1.80
N PHE A 55 2.37 1.95 1.51
CA PHE A 55 2.39 2.76 0.30
C PHE A 55 3.80 3.00 -0.21
N CYS A 56 3.88 3.22 -1.52
CA CYS A 56 5.08 3.66 -2.20
C CYS A 56 5.26 5.16 -2.02
N ASP A 57 6.33 5.58 -1.36
CA ASP A 57 6.76 6.97 -1.27
C ASP A 57 7.86 7.20 -2.32
N LEU A 58 7.42 7.35 -3.56
CA LEU A 58 8.21 7.14 -4.77
C LEU A 58 9.45 8.02 -4.80
N ASP A 59 9.30 9.34 -4.62
CA ASP A 59 10.44 10.26 -4.72
C ASP A 59 11.36 10.15 -3.50
N ASN A 60 10.84 9.70 -2.36
CA ASN A 60 11.60 9.36 -1.18
C ASN A 60 12.27 7.97 -1.25
N GLN A 61 12.13 7.23 -2.35
CA GLN A 61 12.70 5.89 -2.60
C GLN A 61 12.42 4.89 -1.47
N ARG A 62 11.20 4.90 -0.94
CA ARG A 62 10.83 4.08 0.22
C ARG A 62 9.47 3.44 0.06
N ILE A 63 9.32 2.26 0.65
CA ILE A 63 8.02 1.72 1.03
C ILE A 63 7.78 2.08 2.49
N ARG A 64 6.62 2.67 2.76
CA ARG A 64 6.25 3.13 4.10
C ARG A 64 4.97 2.45 4.55
N ARG A 65 4.92 2.15 5.85
CA ARG A 65 3.74 1.62 6.55
C ARG A 65 3.20 2.71 7.47
N MET A 66 1.91 2.99 7.39
CA MET A 66 1.17 3.89 8.27
C MET A 66 0.20 3.09 9.13
N ASP A 67 0.37 3.20 10.44
CA ASP A 67 -0.63 2.76 11.39
C ASP A 67 -1.85 3.67 11.29
N LEU A 68 -3.00 3.13 10.87
CA LEU A 68 -4.22 3.91 10.62
C LEU A 68 -4.93 4.38 11.89
N THR A 69 -4.54 3.89 13.07
CA THR A 69 -5.12 4.33 14.35
C THR A 69 -4.36 5.53 14.91
N THR A 70 -3.03 5.51 14.80
CA THR A 70 -2.13 6.51 15.39
C THR A 70 -1.62 7.54 14.40
N GLY A 71 -1.68 7.23 13.10
CA GLY A 71 -1.09 8.02 12.03
C GLY A 71 0.43 7.94 11.95
N ARG A 72 1.07 7.04 12.71
CA ARG A 72 2.53 6.89 12.71
C ARG A 72 3.01 6.14 11.48
N THR A 73 4.10 6.60 10.90
CA THR A 73 4.73 5.96 9.75
C THR A 73 6.04 5.27 10.11
N THR A 74 6.36 4.20 9.39
CA THR A 74 7.60 3.43 9.52
C THR A 74 8.12 3.05 8.14
N VAL A 75 9.44 3.00 7.98
CA VAL A 75 10.06 2.56 6.72
C VAL A 75 10.13 1.03 6.73
N ILE A 76 9.63 0.43 5.66
CA ILE A 76 9.60 -1.03 5.47
C ILE A 76 10.70 -1.47 4.51
N ALA A 77 10.96 -0.67 3.49
CA ALA A 77 12.06 -0.89 2.54
C ALA A 77 12.57 0.45 2.01
N GLY A 78 13.85 0.50 1.66
CA GLY A 78 14.47 1.67 1.06
C GLY A 78 15.29 2.51 2.03
N THR A 79 16.54 2.81 1.65
CA THR A 79 17.41 3.76 2.35
C THR A 79 17.00 5.21 2.11
N GLY A 80 16.32 5.48 1.01
CA GLY A 80 16.04 6.81 0.48
C GLY A 80 16.97 7.26 -0.64
N GLU A 81 18.05 6.52 -0.88
CA GLU A 81 18.90 6.72 -2.05
C GLU A 81 18.32 5.94 -3.23
N ARG A 82 18.26 6.61 -4.40
CA ARG A 82 17.80 5.97 -5.62
C ARG A 82 18.86 4.99 -6.11
N GLY A 83 18.50 3.72 -6.31
CA GLY A 83 19.42 2.72 -6.86
C GLY A 83 18.88 1.29 -6.79
N TYR A 84 19.69 0.33 -7.20
CA TYR A 84 19.34 -1.09 -7.22
C TYR A 84 20.43 -1.90 -6.53
N SER A 85 20.25 -2.14 -5.23
CA SER A 85 21.24 -2.86 -4.40
C SER A 85 20.59 -3.50 -3.17
N GLY A 86 21.38 -4.26 -2.40
CA GLY A 86 20.99 -4.78 -1.09
C GLY A 86 20.21 -6.10 -1.10
N ASP A 87 20.11 -6.78 -2.24
CA ASP A 87 19.56 -8.14 -2.29
C ASP A 87 20.32 -9.09 -1.37
N GLY A 88 19.57 -9.91 -0.63
CA GLY A 88 20.08 -10.77 0.44
C GLY A 88 20.27 -10.07 1.79
N GLY A 89 20.15 -8.74 1.85
CA GLY A 89 20.21 -7.93 3.07
C GLY A 89 18.83 -7.51 3.59
N GLN A 90 18.82 -6.72 4.66
CA GLN A 90 17.58 -6.15 5.21
C GLN A 90 16.95 -5.16 4.22
N ALA A 91 15.63 -5.22 4.03
CA ALA A 91 14.92 -4.37 3.08
C ALA A 91 15.08 -2.86 3.36
N THR A 92 15.23 -2.48 4.63
CA THR A 92 15.47 -1.08 5.05
C THR A 92 16.86 -0.57 4.65
N GLU A 93 17.79 -1.46 4.30
CA GLU A 93 19.16 -1.14 3.89
C GLU A 93 19.35 -1.20 2.37
N ALA A 94 18.34 -1.66 1.62
CA ALA A 94 18.39 -1.70 0.17
C ALA A 94 18.11 -0.33 -0.45
N ALA A 95 18.87 0.02 -1.49
CA ALA A 95 18.48 1.11 -2.37
C ALA A 95 17.32 0.63 -3.25
N LEU A 96 16.30 1.48 -3.39
CA LEU A 96 15.17 1.29 -4.28
C LEU A 96 15.23 2.32 -5.40
N ASN A 97 14.66 1.98 -6.56
CA ASN A 97 14.65 2.81 -7.76
C ASN A 97 13.23 2.90 -8.29
N MET A 98 12.54 3.93 -7.86
CA MET A 98 11.16 4.21 -8.27
C MET A 98 10.20 3.06 -7.94
N PRO A 99 10.06 2.71 -6.64
CA PRO A 99 9.09 1.69 -6.22
C PRO A 99 7.68 2.20 -6.52
N HIS A 100 7.00 1.60 -7.49
CA HIS A 100 5.76 2.15 -8.04
C HIS A 100 4.51 1.45 -7.51
N GLU A 101 4.58 0.14 -7.32
CA GLU A 101 3.45 -0.68 -6.88
C GLU A 101 3.90 -1.71 -5.85
N ILE A 102 3.00 -2.08 -4.95
CA ILE A 102 3.26 -3.08 -3.93
C ILE A 102 2.07 -4.01 -3.70
N GLN A 103 2.34 -5.27 -3.37
CA GLN A 103 1.30 -6.24 -3.05
C GLN A 103 1.78 -7.28 -2.04
N PHE A 104 0.92 -7.65 -1.11
CA PHE A 104 1.17 -8.80 -0.23
C PHE A 104 0.65 -10.10 -0.86
N ASN A 105 1.40 -11.19 -0.68
CA ASN A 105 0.87 -12.53 -0.92
C ASN A 105 0.21 -13.11 0.36
N ALA A 106 -0.33 -14.33 0.26
CA ALA A 106 -1.02 -15.00 1.37
C ALA A 106 -0.11 -15.31 2.58
N ASP A 107 1.20 -15.46 2.34
CA ASP A 107 2.19 -15.70 3.40
C ASP A 107 2.68 -14.40 4.06
N GLY A 108 2.19 -13.25 3.59
CA GLY A 108 2.56 -11.92 4.09
C GLY A 108 3.86 -11.37 3.49
N HIS A 109 4.45 -12.02 2.48
CA HIS A 109 5.58 -11.46 1.75
C HIS A 109 5.13 -10.24 0.95
N LEU A 110 5.92 -9.16 1.02
CA LEU A 110 5.66 -7.92 0.30
C LEU A 110 6.42 -7.92 -1.02
N PHE A 111 5.70 -7.84 -2.13
CA PHE A 111 6.26 -7.67 -3.47
C PHE A 111 6.29 -6.18 -3.80
N ILE A 112 7.38 -5.73 -4.41
CA ILE A 112 7.67 -4.35 -4.78
C ILE A 112 8.03 -4.33 -6.25
N VAL A 113 7.31 -3.53 -7.03
CA VAL A 113 7.63 -3.27 -8.44
C VAL A 113 8.54 -2.05 -8.52
N GLU A 114 9.77 -2.24 -8.97
CA GLU A 114 10.76 -1.16 -9.14
C GLU A 114 10.78 -0.72 -10.60
N ARG A 115 10.07 0.37 -10.91
CA ARG A 115 9.79 0.79 -12.29
C ARG A 115 11.06 1.04 -13.11
N ASP A 116 12.05 1.69 -12.50
CA ASP A 116 13.27 2.11 -13.19
C ASP A 116 14.41 1.10 -13.02
N SER A 117 14.21 0.02 -12.25
CA SER A 117 15.09 -1.15 -12.20
C SER A 117 14.56 -2.34 -12.99
N HIS A 118 13.40 -2.21 -13.65
CA HIS A 118 12.82 -3.29 -14.47
C HIS A 118 12.70 -4.63 -13.72
N SER A 119 12.39 -4.58 -12.42
CA SER A 119 12.40 -5.75 -11.55
C SER A 119 11.23 -5.77 -10.57
N VAL A 120 10.95 -6.98 -10.09
CA VAL A 120 10.06 -7.22 -8.95
C VAL A 120 10.90 -7.80 -7.83
N ARG A 121 10.88 -7.14 -6.68
CA ARG A 121 11.56 -7.60 -5.46
C ARG A 121 10.56 -8.03 -4.41
N ARG A 122 10.95 -8.99 -3.59
CA ARG A 122 10.16 -9.53 -2.48
C ARG A 122 10.89 -9.27 -1.18
N VAL A 123 10.20 -8.68 -0.22
CA VAL A 123 10.59 -8.64 1.19
C VAL A 123 9.98 -9.83 1.91
N ASP A 124 10.84 -10.66 2.50
CA ASP A 124 10.43 -11.80 3.29
C ASP A 124 9.77 -11.34 4.60
N ALA A 125 8.59 -11.89 4.92
CA ALA A 125 7.78 -11.41 6.04
C ALA A 125 8.41 -11.76 7.41
N SER A 126 9.16 -12.86 7.45
CA SER A 126 9.73 -13.40 8.69
C SER A 126 11.12 -12.85 9.00
N THR A 127 11.91 -12.58 7.95
CA THR A 127 13.31 -12.17 8.08
C THR A 127 13.55 -10.72 7.70
N GLY A 128 12.62 -10.06 7.02
CA GLY A 128 12.80 -8.72 6.47
C GLY A 128 13.80 -8.65 5.31
N ILE A 129 14.26 -9.81 4.79
CA ILE A 129 15.25 -9.86 3.72
C ILE A 129 14.61 -9.52 2.37
N ILE A 130 15.23 -8.65 1.60
CA ILE A 130 14.82 -8.32 0.25
C ILE A 130 15.56 -9.17 -0.79
N THR A 131 14.84 -9.62 -1.81
CA THR A 131 15.38 -10.44 -2.91
C THR A 131 14.68 -10.10 -4.22
N THR A 132 15.40 -10.07 -5.33
CA THR A 132 14.77 -10.03 -6.66
C THR A 132 14.16 -11.37 -7.00
N VAL A 133 12.89 -11.34 -7.42
CA VAL A 133 12.12 -12.55 -7.79
C VAL A 133 11.70 -12.57 -9.25
N ALA A 134 11.79 -11.45 -9.94
CA ALA A 134 11.66 -11.37 -11.38
C ALA A 134 12.43 -10.18 -11.95
N GLY A 135 13.00 -10.35 -13.13
CA GLY A 135 13.79 -9.32 -13.82
C GLY A 135 15.25 -9.24 -13.37
N THR A 136 16.07 -8.57 -14.17
CA THR A 136 17.54 -8.58 -14.03
C THR A 136 18.14 -7.25 -13.59
N GLY A 137 17.34 -6.18 -13.48
CA GLY A 137 17.86 -4.82 -13.36
C GLY A 137 17.94 -4.06 -14.69
N GLU A 138 17.86 -4.77 -15.82
CA GLU A 138 18.09 -4.23 -17.16
C GLU A 138 16.79 -4.12 -17.96
N ALA A 139 16.63 -3.02 -18.70
CA ALA A 139 15.50 -2.82 -19.58
C ALA A 139 15.50 -3.83 -20.75
N GLY A 140 14.36 -4.47 -21.02
CA GLY A 140 14.24 -5.37 -22.17
C GLY A 140 12.96 -6.17 -22.20
N PHE A 141 12.85 -7.05 -23.19
CA PHE A 141 11.77 -8.03 -23.34
C PHE A 141 12.39 -9.40 -23.60
N SER A 142 12.47 -10.24 -22.57
CA SER A 142 13.08 -11.57 -22.62
C SER A 142 12.51 -12.45 -21.50
N GLY A 143 12.82 -13.74 -21.50
CA GLY A 143 12.53 -14.65 -20.38
C GLY A 143 11.20 -15.40 -20.47
N ASP A 144 10.32 -15.10 -21.43
CA ASP A 144 9.06 -15.82 -21.60
C ASP A 144 9.28 -17.35 -21.74
N GLY A 145 8.66 -18.11 -20.84
CA GLY A 145 8.80 -19.57 -20.76
C GLY A 145 10.06 -20.07 -20.02
N GLY A 146 10.92 -19.17 -19.56
CA GLY A 146 12.08 -19.45 -18.71
C GLY A 146 11.83 -19.10 -17.23
N PRO A 147 12.87 -19.17 -16.39
CA PRO A 147 12.84 -18.58 -15.05
C PRO A 147 12.51 -17.09 -15.10
N ALA A 148 11.75 -16.64 -14.10
CA ALA A 148 11.41 -15.22 -13.91
C ALA A 148 12.64 -14.37 -13.57
#